data_AF-A0A7X6HLB7-F1
#
_entry.id   AF-A0A7X6HLB7-F1
#
_cell.length_a   1.000
_cell.length_b   1.000
_cell.length_c   1.000
_cell.angle_alpha   90.00
_cell.angle_beta   90.00
_cell.angle_gamma   90.00
#
_symmetry.space_group_name_H-M   'P 1'
#
loop_
_entity.id
_entity.type
_entity.pdbx_description
1 polymer ?
#
loop_
_entity_poly.entity_id
_entity_poly.type
_entity_poly.pdbx_seq_one_letter_code
_entity_poly.pdbx_strand_id
1 'polypeptide(L)'
;MRLQTDIRTSQLQSNQASVASAQAWCRLADRPPTPKFAPSTWVKLLNPPTAFSFDEAWLLCQYSEQKWLAWIPDYGEILLSTDEFYIAT
;
A
#
# COMPACT_ATOMS: atom_id res chain seq x y z
N MET A 1 30.67 28.28 45.66
CA MET A 1 30.08 27.62 44.48
C MET A 1 28.91 26.77 44.94
N ARG A 2 27.67 27.10 44.57
CA ARG A 2 26.49 26.27 44.82
C ARG A 2 25.92 25.92 43.44
N LEU A 3 25.98 24.64 43.08
CA LEU A 3 25.34 24.13 41.87
C LEU A 3 23.90 23.79 42.26
N GLN A 4 22.94 24.59 41.80
CA GLN A 4 21.52 24.24 41.87
C GLN A 4 21.23 23.25 40.74
N THR A 5 20.83 22.04 41.13
CA THR A 5 20.38 21.00 40.21
C THR A 5 18.91 21.23 39.91
N ASP A 6 18.62 21.96 38.84
CA ASP A 6 17.27 22.02 38.28
C ASP A 6 16.97 20.70 37.55
N ILE A 7 16.51 19.71 38.31
CA ILE A 7 15.87 18.52 37.75
C ILE A 7 14.51 19.00 37.24
N ARG A 8 14.46 19.35 35.95
CA ARG A 8 13.22 19.59 35.23
C ARG A 8 12.41 18.28 35.24
N THR A 9 11.44 18.20 36.15
CA THR A 9 10.37 17.22 36.15
C THR A 9 9.49 17.42 34.93
N SER A 10 9.91 16.87 33.79
CA SER A 10 9.08 16.74 32.59
C SER A 10 8.12 15.57 32.75
N GLN A 11 7.19 15.67 33.70
CA GLN A 11 6.11 14.68 33.86
C GLN A 11 4.82 15.41 34.20
N LEU A 12 3.93 15.52 33.19
CA LEU A 12 2.46 15.46 33.30
C LEU A 12 1.72 15.82 31.99
N GLN A 13 2.40 15.95 30.85
CA GLN A 13 1.73 16.14 29.53
C GLN A 13 1.75 14.89 28.62
N SER A 14 2.37 13.80 29.04
CA SER A 14 2.52 12.58 28.23
C SER A 14 1.26 11.69 28.17
N ASN A 15 0.29 11.89 29.06
CA ASN A 15 -0.85 10.98 29.15
C ASN A 15 -1.97 11.22 28.12
N GLN A 16 -2.08 12.41 27.50
CA GLN A 16 -3.11 12.66 26.49
C GLN A 16 -2.65 12.36 25.06
N ALA A 17 -1.39 12.68 24.73
CA ALA A 17 -0.84 12.39 23.40
C ALA A 17 -0.71 10.87 23.14
N SER A 18 -0.42 10.08 24.19
CA SER A 18 -0.26 8.62 24.10
C SER A 18 -1.56 7.90 23.70
N VAL A 19 -2.69 8.22 24.35
CA VAL A 19 -3.98 7.60 24.03
C VAL A 19 -4.50 8.01 22.66
N ALA A 20 -4.31 9.27 22.26
CA ALA A 20 -4.69 9.73 20.92
C ALA A 20 -3.92 8.98 19.82
N SER A 21 -2.61 8.75 20.04
CA SER A 21 -1.76 8.00 19.13
C SER A 21 -2.18 6.53 19.06
N ALA A 22 -2.41 5.89 20.22
CA ALA A 22 -2.84 4.50 20.29
C ALA A 22 -4.18 4.26 19.58
N GLN A 23 -5.16 5.15 19.77
CA GLN A 23 -6.47 5.06 19.11
C GLN A 23 -6.38 5.29 17.60
N ALA A 24 -5.46 6.15 17.14
CA ALA A 24 -5.21 6.35 15.71
C ALA A 24 -4.70 5.08 15.02
N TRP A 25 -3.81 4.33 15.68
CA TRP A 25 -3.34 3.03 15.17
C TRP A 25 -4.45 1.98 15.12
N CYS A 26 -5.37 1.96 16.09
CA CYS A 26 -6.52 1.05 16.08
C CYS A 26 -7.45 1.29 14.88
N ARG A 27 -7.64 2.55 14.46
CA ARG A 27 -8.46 2.87 13.26
C ARG A 27 -7.83 2.41 11.96
N LEU A 28 -6.50 2.32 11.89
CA LEU A 28 -5.80 1.73 10.73
C LEU A 28 -5.90 0.19 10.73
N ALA A 29 -6.24 -0.42 11.87
CA ALA A 29 -6.47 -1.85 11.97
C ALA A 29 -7.85 -2.29 11.47
N ASP A 30 -8.75 -1.34 11.14
CA ASP A 30 -9.90 -1.61 10.27
C ASP A 30 -9.34 -2.04 8.91
N ARG A 31 -9.14 -3.35 8.78
CA ARG A 31 -8.50 -3.98 7.64
C ARG A 31 -9.31 -3.63 6.40
N PRO A 32 -8.74 -2.94 5.40
CA PRO A 32 -9.42 -2.78 4.13
C PRO A 32 -9.74 -4.18 3.56
N PRO A 33 -10.85 -4.32 2.83
CA PRO A 33 -11.26 -5.60 2.26
C PRO A 33 -10.08 -6.25 1.55
N THR A 34 -9.92 -7.56 1.74
CA THR A 34 -8.82 -8.29 1.11
C THR A 34 -8.91 -8.13 -0.40
N PRO A 35 -7.86 -7.66 -1.07
CA PRO A 35 -7.88 -7.53 -2.51
C PRO A 35 -8.21 -8.88 -3.17
N LYS A 36 -8.98 -8.83 -4.26
CA LYS A 36 -9.31 -10.01 -5.08
C LYS A 36 -8.08 -10.69 -5.65
N PHE A 37 -7.03 -9.91 -5.93
CA PHE A 37 -5.78 -10.38 -6.51
C PHE A 37 -4.63 -10.18 -5.53
N ALA A 38 -3.61 -11.03 -5.60
CA ALA A 38 -2.39 -10.85 -4.82
C ALA A 38 -1.42 -9.93 -5.58
N PRO A 39 -0.71 -9.02 -4.88
CA PRO A 39 0.46 -8.37 -5.47
C PRO A 39 1.54 -9.41 -5.78
N SER A 40 2.54 -9.01 -6.56
CA SER A 40 3.64 -9.89 -6.96
C SER A 40 3.20 -11.15 -7.70
N THR A 41 2.17 -11.01 -8.53
CA THR A 41 1.58 -12.11 -9.31
C THR A 41 1.59 -11.75 -10.78
N TRP A 42 2.04 -12.68 -11.62
CA TRP A 42 1.90 -12.58 -13.07
C TRP A 42 0.44 -12.82 -13.48
N VAL A 43 -0.09 -11.92 -14.30
CA VAL A 43 -1.42 -12.02 -14.90
C VAL A 43 -1.33 -11.90 -16.41
N LYS A 44 -2.26 -12.53 -17.10
CA LYS A 44 -2.37 -12.46 -18.56
C LYS A 44 -3.36 -11.37 -18.95
N LEU A 45 -2.93 -10.48 -19.83
CA LEU A 45 -3.70 -9.37 -20.37
C LEU A 45 -4.63 -9.86 -21.48
N LEU A 46 -5.86 -9.37 -21.49
CA LEU A 46 -6.80 -9.65 -22.59
C LEU A 46 -6.39 -8.92 -23.87
N ASN A 47 -5.87 -7.69 -23.72
CA ASN A 47 -5.45 -6.83 -24.82
C ASN A 47 -4.14 -6.14 -24.43
N PRO A 48 -2.99 -6.53 -25.02
CA PRO A 48 -1.74 -5.83 -24.82
C PRO A 48 -1.85 -4.37 -25.29
N PRO A 49 -1.19 -3.43 -24.60
CA PRO A 49 -1.30 -1.99 -24.94
C PRO A 49 -0.68 -1.66 -26.31
N THR A 50 0.29 -2.45 -26.78
CA THR A 50 0.92 -2.28 -28.09
C THR A 50 1.24 -3.64 -28.73
N ALA A 51 1.58 -3.64 -30.03
CA ALA A 51 2.01 -4.84 -30.73
C ALA A 51 3.39 -5.37 -30.31
N PHE A 52 4.17 -4.58 -29.55
CA PHE A 52 5.53 -4.93 -29.14
C PHE A 52 5.65 -5.23 -27.64
N SER A 53 4.56 -5.05 -26.88
CA SER A 53 4.51 -5.36 -25.45
C SER A 53 4.14 -6.82 -25.23
N PHE A 54 4.62 -7.38 -24.13
CA PHE A 54 4.19 -8.70 -23.68
C PHE A 54 2.71 -8.73 -23.31
N ASP A 55 2.09 -9.90 -23.42
CA ASP A 55 0.70 -10.16 -23.03
C ASP A 55 0.56 -10.53 -21.54
N GLU A 56 1.63 -10.38 -20.77
CA GLU A 56 1.66 -10.63 -19.33
C GLU A 56 2.09 -9.37 -18.57
N ALA A 57 1.52 -9.18 -17.39
CA ALA A 57 1.84 -8.09 -16.49
C ALA A 57 2.09 -8.60 -15.07
N TRP A 58 3.04 -7.99 -14.38
CA TRP A 58 3.32 -8.23 -12.97
C TRP A 58 2.52 -7.25 -12.11
N LEU A 59 1.59 -7.75 -11.30
CA LEU A 59 0.81 -6.91 -10.38
C LEU A 59 1.70 -6.34 -9.29
N LEU A 60 1.73 -5.01 -9.15
CA LEU A 60 2.53 -4.32 -8.14
C LEU A 60 1.70 -4.09 -6.87
N CYS A 61 0.59 -3.37 -7.01
CA CYS A 61 -0.31 -3.08 -5.90
C CYS A 61 -1.73 -2.72 -6.38
N GLN A 62 -2.68 -2.90 -5.47
CA GLN A 62 -4.04 -2.43 -5.69
C GLN A 62 -4.07 -0.89 -5.57
N TYR A 63 -4.56 -0.22 -6.60
CA TYR A 63 -4.77 1.22 -6.61
C TYR A 63 -6.19 1.57 -6.12
N SER A 64 -7.20 0.80 -6.56
CA SER A 64 -8.57 0.84 -6.06
C SER A 64 -9.24 -0.54 -6.17
N GLU A 65 -10.48 -0.67 -5.71
CA GLU A 65 -11.20 -1.95 -5.76
C GLU A 65 -11.19 -2.59 -7.16
N GLN A 66 -11.32 -1.78 -8.23
CA GLN A 66 -11.34 -2.23 -9.62
C GLN A 66 -10.06 -1.86 -10.41
N LYS A 67 -9.04 -1.27 -9.78
CA LYS A 67 -7.82 -0.82 -10.47
C LYS A 67 -6.55 -1.34 -9.81
N TRP A 68 -5.60 -1.75 -10.64
CA TRP A 68 -4.32 -2.30 -10.24
C TRP A 68 -3.18 -1.64 -10.98
N LEU A 69 -2.15 -1.23 -10.24
CA LEU A 69 -0.89 -0.84 -10.84
C LEU A 69 -0.12 -2.11 -11.20
N ALA A 70 0.35 -2.20 -12.43
CA ALA A 70 1.08 -3.35 -12.95
C ALA A 70 2.26 -2.90 -13.81
N TRP A 71 3.20 -3.82 -14.05
CA TRP A 71 4.33 -3.61 -14.94
C TRP A 71 4.31 -4.65 -16.06
N ILE A 72 4.47 -4.19 -17.29
CA ILE A 72 4.52 -5.03 -18.49
C ILE A 72 5.94 -4.97 -19.07
N PRO A 73 6.61 -6.11 -19.31
CA PRO A 73 7.87 -6.13 -20.04
C PRO A 73 7.77 -5.42 -21.39
N ASP A 74 8.77 -4.60 -21.73
CA ASP A 74 8.85 -3.79 -22.95
C ASP A 74 7.77 -2.70 -23.13
N TYR A 75 6.97 -2.42 -22.10
CA TYR A 75 6.05 -1.28 -22.06
C TYR A 75 6.27 -0.38 -20.83
N GLY A 76 6.49 -0.97 -19.65
CA GLY A 76 6.64 -0.25 -18.40
C GLY A 76 5.41 -0.35 -17.50
N GLU A 77 5.20 0.66 -16.66
CA GLU A 77 4.09 0.70 -15.70
C GLU A 77 2.76 1.08 -16.37
N ILE A 78 1.67 0.45 -15.92
CA ILE A 78 0.32 0.69 -16.42
C ILE A 78 -0.71 0.53 -15.30
N LEU A 79 -1.82 1.26 -15.41
CA LEU A 79 -2.98 1.11 -14.54
C LEU A 79 -4.04 0.25 -15.25
N LEU A 80 -4.25 -0.97 -14.76
CA LEU A 80 -5.20 -1.94 -15.32
C LEU A 80 -6.51 -1.97 -14.54
N SER A 81 -7.61 -2.22 -15.24
CA SER A 81 -8.88 -2.62 -14.66
C SER A 81 -8.88 -4.11 -14.36
N THR A 82 -9.61 -4.53 -13.32
CA THR A 82 -9.72 -5.96 -12.95
C THR A 82 -10.35 -6.84 -14.03
N ASP A 83 -10.96 -6.24 -15.04
CA ASP A 83 -11.58 -6.92 -16.18
C ASP A 83 -10.66 -6.96 -17.42
N GLU A 84 -9.47 -6.35 -17.37
CA GLU A 84 -8.50 -6.31 -18.47
C GLU A 84 -7.45 -7.44 -18.38
N PHE A 85 -7.50 -8.24 -17.31
CA PHE A 85 -6.57 -9.35 -17.08
C PHE A 85 -7.21 -10.50 -16.32
N TYR A 86 -6.54 -11.64 -16.32
CA TYR A 86 -6.90 -12.81 -15.51
C TYR A 86 -5.64 -13.53 -15.01
N ILE A 87 -5.79 -14.34 -13.95
CA ILE A 87 -4.71 -15.19 -13.47
C ILE A 87 -4.60 -16.38 -14.42
N ALA A 88 -3.45 -16.52 -15.09
CA ALA A 88 -3.12 -17.74 -15.83
C ALA A 88 -2.87 -18.85 -14.80
N THR A 89 -3.83 -19.79 -14.71
CA THR A 89 -3.74 -20.97 -13.83
C THR A 89 -2.96 -22.08 -14.51
#